data_AF-A0A8T9Q2M0-F1
#
_entry.id   AF-A0A8T9Q2M0-F1
#
_cell.length_a   1.000
_cell.length_b   1.000
_cell.length_c   1.000
_cell.angle_alpha   90.00
_cell.angle_beta   90.00
_cell.angle_gamma   90.00
#
_symmetry.space_group_name_H-M   'P 1'
#
loop_
_entity.id
_entity.type
_entity.pdbx_description
1 polymer ?
#
loop_
_entity_poly.entity_id
_entity_poly.type
_entity_poly.pdbx_seq_one_letter_code
_entity_poly.pdbx_strand_id
1 'polypeptide(L)'
;MLYPAGPEPRDIWVFGRRASLRFDPALDRPIAQNQISPSFRNFEGCSSVVDEQGTLQFYTNGETVDNRLGKIMPNGTALGGSTSASQGALAVRAVNNAKLYYLFTQGDKESNLQAGLRYSLIDMRLDNGLGP
;
A
#
# COMPACT_ATOMS: atom_id res chain seq x y z
N MET A 1 11.71 -6.09 32.74
CA MET A 1 11.04 -7.05 31.83
C MET A 1 11.47 -6.69 30.43
N LEU A 2 12.48 -7.39 29.89
CA LEU A 2 12.92 -7.19 28.52
C LEU A 2 11.96 -7.99 27.64
N TYR A 3 11.19 -7.32 26.79
CA TYR A 3 10.54 -8.02 25.70
C TYR A 3 11.67 -8.61 24.83
N PRO A 4 11.65 -9.92 24.51
CA PRO A 4 12.54 -10.41 23.47
C PRO A 4 12.23 -9.61 22.20
N ALA A 5 13.27 -9.08 21.55
CA ALA A 5 13.11 -8.48 20.24
C ALA A 5 12.46 -9.52 19.34
N GLY A 6 11.21 -9.29 18.94
CA GLY A 6 10.59 -10.04 17.86
C GLY A 6 11.42 -9.86 16.58
N PRO A 7 11.13 -10.60 15.51
CA PRO A 7 11.76 -10.31 14.22
C PRO A 7 11.61 -8.81 13.92
N GLU A 8 12.74 -8.13 13.74
CA GLU A 8 12.75 -6.69 13.47
C GLU A 8 11.91 -6.41 12.21
N PRO A 9 10.97 -5.46 12.24
CA PRO A 9 10.06 -5.22 11.13
C PRO A 9 10.84 -4.92 9.86
N ARG A 10 10.50 -5.64 8.79
CA ARG A 10 11.01 -5.36 7.44
C ARG A 10 9.96 -4.58 6.69
N ASP A 11 10.29 -3.34 6.36
CA ASP A 11 9.40 -2.45 5.64
C ASP A 11 9.77 -2.35 4.16
N ILE A 12 8.76 -2.22 3.32
CA ILE A 12 8.91 -1.97 1.90
C ILE A 12 8.12 -0.72 1.58
N TRP A 13 8.80 0.31 1.12
CA TRP A 13 8.21 1.57 0.68
C TRP A 13 8.10 1.55 -0.83
N VAL A 14 6.90 1.80 -1.36
CA VAL A 14 6.65 1.97 -2.80
C VAL A 14 6.18 3.40 -3.03
N PHE A 15 6.85 4.15 -3.90
CA PHE A 15 6.60 5.58 -4.03
C PHE A 15 7.00 6.16 -5.40
N GLY A 16 6.58 7.41 -5.62
CA GLY A 16 6.96 8.19 -6.79
C GLY A 16 6.63 7.49 -8.10
N ARG A 17 7.64 7.31 -8.96
CA ARG A 17 7.50 6.66 -10.26
C ARG A 17 8.27 5.34 -10.27
N ARG A 18 7.53 4.24 -10.06
CA ARG A 18 8.04 2.86 -10.09
C ARG A 18 9.23 2.62 -9.15
N ALA A 19 9.35 3.38 -8.07
CA ALA A 19 10.44 3.25 -7.12
C ALA A 19 10.01 2.42 -5.92
N SER A 20 10.94 1.64 -5.38
CA SER A 20 10.75 0.97 -4.11
C SER A 20 12.04 0.79 -3.34
N LEU A 21 11.93 0.84 -2.02
CA LEU A 21 13.03 0.61 -1.08
C LEU A 21 12.58 -0.39 -0.02
N ARG A 22 13.40 -1.42 0.21
CA ARG A 22 13.28 -2.33 1.33
C ARG A 22 14.23 -1.92 2.44
N PHE A 23 13.68 -1.76 3.63
CA PHE A 23 14.40 -1.56 4.87
C PHE A 23 14.46 -2.91 5.60
N ASP A 24 15.68 -3.43 5.77
CA ASP A 24 15.93 -4.66 6.52
C ASP A 24 16.92 -4.31 7.63
N PRO A 25 16.53 -4.42 8.91
CA PRO A 25 17.40 -4.09 10.03
C PRO A 25 18.67 -4.94 10.12
N ALA A 26 18.72 -6.08 9.40
CA ALA A 26 19.94 -6.87 9.24
C ALA A 26 20.94 -6.30 8.22
N LEU A 27 20.60 -5.19 7.56
CA LEU A 27 21.41 -4.55 6.52
C LEU A 27 21.72 -3.10 6.89
N ASP A 28 22.97 -2.68 6.67
CA ASP A 28 23.43 -1.31 6.94
C ASP A 28 22.91 -0.26 5.93
N ARG A 29 22.04 -0.66 5.00
CA ARG A 29 21.46 0.24 3.99
C ARG A 29 20.13 -0.29 3.42
N PRO A 30 19.24 0.59 2.96
CA PRO A 30 18.07 0.20 2.18
C PRO A 30 18.47 -0.44 0.84
N ILE A 31 17.63 -1.35 0.34
CA ILE A 31 17.82 -2.04 -0.95
C ILE A 31 16.69 -1.66 -1.90
N ALA A 32 17.03 -1.25 -3.11
CA ALA A 32 16.04 -1.05 -4.17
C ALA A 32 15.41 -2.38 -4.60
N GLN A 33 14.08 -2.43 -4.77
CA GLN A 33 13.41 -3.60 -5.34
C GLN A 33 12.90 -3.33 -6.75
N ASN A 34 12.89 -4.37 -7.59
CA ASN A 34 12.73 -4.24 -9.04
C ASN A 34 11.37 -4.77 -9.56
N GLN A 35 10.33 -4.82 -8.74
CA GLN A 35 9.04 -5.39 -9.13
C GLN A 35 7.85 -4.51 -8.73
N ILE A 36 7.87 -3.27 -9.22
CA ILE A 36 6.72 -2.34 -9.14
C ILE A 36 6.04 -2.27 -10.50
N SER A 37 4.71 -2.18 -10.48
CA SER A 37 3.85 -2.06 -11.64
C SER A 37 4.35 -0.95 -12.57
N PRO A 38 4.48 -1.21 -13.88
CA PRO A 38 4.94 -0.20 -14.82
C PRO A 38 3.95 0.96 -14.96
N SER A 39 2.68 0.80 -14.56
CA SER A 39 1.73 1.91 -14.53
C SER A 39 1.77 2.72 -13.23
N PHE A 40 2.47 2.25 -12.19
CA PHE A 40 2.47 2.92 -10.89
C PHE A 40 3.20 4.25 -10.94
N ARG A 41 2.45 5.29 -10.59
CA ARG A 41 2.92 6.67 -10.46
C ARG A 41 2.14 7.35 -9.34
N ASN A 42 2.83 8.14 -8.55
CA ASN A 42 2.23 9.00 -7.54
C ASN A 42 2.96 10.34 -7.49
N PHE A 43 2.22 11.42 -7.25
CA PHE A 43 2.79 12.76 -7.11
C PHE A 43 2.91 13.18 -5.65
N GLU A 44 2.00 12.70 -4.80
CA GLU A 44 1.93 13.07 -3.38
C GLU A 44 1.98 11.84 -2.46
N GLY A 45 0.89 11.55 -1.72
CA GLY A 45 0.84 10.45 -0.75
C GLY A 45 0.48 9.09 -1.35
N CYS A 46 1.22 8.04 -0.99
CA CYS A 46 0.96 6.65 -1.37
C CYS A 46 1.15 5.72 -0.17
N SER A 47 0.63 4.51 -0.25
CA SER A 47 0.74 3.52 0.83
C SER A 47 1.25 2.20 0.29
N SER A 48 2.09 1.52 1.05
CA SER A 48 2.48 0.12 0.85
C SER A 48 2.24 -0.67 2.12
N VAL A 49 1.85 -1.93 1.97
CA VAL A 49 1.53 -2.83 3.09
C VAL A 49 2.39 -4.07 3.01
N VAL A 50 3.10 -4.33 4.09
CA VAL A 50 3.89 -5.55 4.31
C VAL A 50 3.22 -6.42 5.36
N ASP A 51 3.43 -7.73 5.28
CA ASP A 51 3.07 -8.64 6.37
C ASP A 51 4.18 -8.70 7.43
N GLU A 52 3.90 -9.43 8.52
CA GLU A 52 4.82 -9.61 9.65
C GLU A 52 6.12 -10.33 9.26
N GLN A 53 6.15 -10.97 8.10
CA GLN A 53 7.32 -11.66 7.56
C GLN A 53 8.15 -10.74 6.65
N GLY A 54 7.74 -9.49 6.45
CA GLY A 54 8.40 -8.54 5.56
C GLY A 54 8.07 -8.73 4.08
N THR A 55 6.96 -9.41 3.77
CA THR A 55 6.52 -9.63 2.40
C THR A 55 5.52 -8.55 1.99
N LEU A 56 5.83 -7.83 0.91
CA LEU A 56 4.89 -6.91 0.29
C LEU A 56 3.59 -7.65 -0.04
N GLN A 57 2.46 -7.11 0.43
CA GLN A 57 1.14 -7.59 0.09
C GLN A 57 0.57 -6.77 -1.06
N PHE A 58 0.59 -5.44 -0.90
CA PHE A 58 0.05 -4.50 -1.87
C PHE A 58 0.57 -3.08 -1.68
N TYR A 59 0.31 -2.23 -2.66
CA TYR A 59 0.58 -0.81 -2.62
C TYR A 59 -0.44 -0.05 -3.45
N THR A 60 -0.57 1.24 -3.19
CA THR A 60 -1.62 2.07 -3.78
C THR A 60 -1.21 3.53 -3.84
N ASN A 61 -1.66 4.19 -4.89
CA ASN A 61 -1.58 5.63 -5.08
C ASN A 61 -2.95 6.32 -4.87
N GLY A 62 -3.93 5.60 -4.31
CA GLY A 62 -5.30 6.06 -4.11
C GLY A 62 -6.22 5.92 -5.33
N GLU A 63 -5.67 5.84 -6.55
CA GLU A 63 -6.44 5.56 -7.77
C GLU A 63 -6.56 4.05 -8.03
N THR A 64 -5.43 3.33 -7.85
CA THR A 64 -5.34 1.88 -7.98
C THR A 64 -4.76 1.23 -6.73
N VAL A 65 -5.12 -0.03 -6.50
CA VAL A 65 -4.40 -0.92 -5.59
C VAL A 65 -3.76 -2.02 -6.42
N ASP A 66 -2.43 -2.09 -6.34
CA ASP A 66 -1.62 -3.08 -7.04
C ASP A 66 -1.13 -4.12 -6.03
N ASN A 67 -1.24 -5.40 -6.39
CA ASN A 67 -0.72 -6.50 -5.59
C ASN A 67 0.81 -6.58 -5.69
N ARG A 68 1.41 -7.44 -4.86
CA ARG A 68 2.86 -7.68 -4.81
C ARG A 68 3.50 -8.11 -6.13
N LEU A 69 2.72 -8.58 -7.11
CA LEU A 69 3.20 -8.99 -8.43
C LEU A 69 3.17 -7.84 -9.45
N GLY A 70 2.81 -6.62 -9.01
CA GLY A 70 2.69 -5.47 -9.88
C GLY A 70 1.48 -5.49 -10.80
N LYS A 71 0.40 -6.16 -10.36
CA LYS A 71 -0.88 -6.19 -11.07
C LYS A 71 -1.94 -5.48 -10.23
N ILE A 72 -2.80 -4.70 -10.89
CA ILE A 72 -3.99 -4.13 -10.24
C ILE A 72 -4.85 -5.27 -9.71
N MET A 73 -5.27 -5.18 -8.45
CA MET A 73 -6.17 -6.14 -7.82
C MET A 73 -7.55 -6.13 -8.47
N PRO A 74 -8.32 -7.23 -8.40
CA PRO A 74 -9.74 -7.20 -8.73
C PRO A 74 -10.44 -6.11 -7.90
N ASN A 75 -11.32 -5.33 -8.55
CA ASN A 75 -11.98 -4.16 -7.95
C ASN A 75 -11.02 -3.10 -7.34
N GLY A 76 -9.72 -3.16 -7.65
CA GLY A 76 -8.70 -2.26 -7.14
C GLY A 76 -8.63 -0.93 -7.88
N THR A 77 -9.73 -0.46 -8.48
CA THR A 77 -9.84 0.82 -9.20
C THR A 77 -11.09 1.56 -8.75
N ALA A 78 -11.32 2.78 -9.28
CA ALA A 78 -12.51 3.59 -8.95
C ALA A 78 -12.71 3.85 -7.44
N LEU A 79 -11.61 3.89 -6.69
CA LEU A 79 -11.57 4.04 -5.23
C LEU A 79 -11.91 5.46 -4.76
N GLY A 80 -12.03 6.41 -5.70
CA GLY A 80 -12.28 7.83 -5.42
C GLY A 80 -11.11 8.56 -4.79
N GLY A 81 -9.91 7.98 -4.82
CA GLY A 81 -8.67 8.70 -4.54
C GLY A 81 -8.06 9.33 -5.80
N SER A 82 -6.99 10.09 -5.60
CA SER A 82 -6.19 10.69 -6.66
C SER A 82 -4.70 10.63 -6.30
N THR A 83 -3.85 10.53 -7.33
CA THR A 83 -2.40 10.64 -7.21
C THR A 83 -1.90 12.01 -6.74
N SER A 84 -2.78 13.03 -6.74
CA SER A 84 -2.54 14.42 -6.34
C SER A 84 -3.38 14.85 -5.12
N ALA A 85 -3.85 13.89 -4.32
CA ALA A 85 -4.55 14.19 -3.08
C ALA A 85 -3.57 14.49 -1.94
N SER A 86 -3.68 15.70 -1.35
CA SER A 86 -2.74 16.16 -0.31
C SER A 86 -2.73 15.26 0.92
N GLN A 87 -3.87 14.63 1.21
CA GLN A 87 -3.95 13.43 2.02
C GLN A 87 -4.16 12.24 1.07
N GLY A 88 -3.08 11.50 0.79
CA GLY A 88 -3.11 10.37 -0.13
C GLY A 88 -3.87 9.16 0.43
N ALA A 89 -3.53 7.98 -0.06
CA ALA A 89 -4.10 6.73 0.44
C ALA A 89 -3.51 6.31 1.80
N LEU A 90 -4.36 5.77 2.69
CA LEU A 90 -3.94 5.18 3.97
C LEU A 90 -4.54 3.78 4.13
N ALA A 91 -3.69 2.76 4.23
CA ALA A 91 -4.12 1.40 4.52
C ALA A 91 -3.92 1.06 6.01
N VAL A 92 -4.98 0.61 6.68
CA VAL A 92 -4.98 0.24 8.10
C VAL A 92 -5.46 -1.20 8.25
N ARG A 93 -4.65 -2.05 8.88
CA ARG A 93 -5.01 -3.45 9.17
C ARG A 93 -6.16 -3.50 10.18
N ALA A 94 -7.14 -4.37 9.95
CA ALA A 94 -8.22 -4.61 10.90
C ALA A 94 -7.69 -5.25 12.20
N VAL A 95 -8.12 -4.72 13.35
CA VAL A 95 -7.62 -5.14 14.68
C VAL A 95 -7.86 -6.63 14.97
N ASN A 96 -8.97 -7.18 14.48
CA ASN A 96 -9.38 -8.57 14.72
C ASN A 96 -9.14 -9.51 13.53
N ASN A 97 -8.50 -9.04 12.45
CA ASN A 97 -8.27 -9.85 11.27
C ASN A 97 -7.03 -9.38 10.48
N ALA A 98 -5.95 -10.15 10.57
CA ALA A 98 -4.69 -9.83 9.91
C ALA A 98 -4.71 -9.91 8.37
N LYS A 99 -5.81 -10.41 7.78
CA LYS A 99 -6.01 -10.49 6.33
C LYS A 99 -6.95 -9.41 5.78
N LEU A 100 -7.55 -8.59 6.64
CA LEU A 100 -8.41 -7.48 6.23
C LEU A 100 -7.73 -6.13 6.47
N TYR A 101 -7.86 -5.23 5.49
CA TYR A 101 -7.35 -3.87 5.57
C TYR A 101 -8.45 -2.88 5.17
N TYR A 102 -8.60 -1.82 5.94
CA TYR A 102 -9.34 -0.63 5.55
C TYR A 102 -8.41 0.27 4.74
N LEU A 103 -8.76 0.51 3.48
CA LEU A 103 -8.10 1.49 2.65
C LEU A 103 -8.92 2.77 2.65
N PHE A 104 -8.37 3.84 3.19
CA PHE A 104 -8.95 5.19 3.11
C PHE A 104 -8.35 5.94 1.92
N THR A 105 -9.22 6.62 1.18
CA THR A 105 -8.88 7.43 0.01
C THR A 105 -9.59 8.77 0.06
N GLN A 106 -9.00 9.77 -0.60
CA GLN A 106 -9.56 11.10 -0.68
C GLN A 106 -9.30 11.70 -2.06
N GLY A 107 -10.25 12.48 -2.57
CA GLY A 107 -10.09 13.23 -3.80
C GLY A 107 -9.08 14.37 -3.68
N ASP A 108 -8.75 14.95 -4.82
CA ASP A 108 -7.80 16.05 -4.94
C ASP A 108 -8.48 17.39 -5.17
N LYS A 109 -7.69 18.47 -5.08
CA LYS A 109 -8.17 19.82 -5.32
C LYS A 109 -8.43 20.07 -6.80
N GLU A 110 -7.63 19.44 -7.65
CA GLU A 110 -7.62 19.52 -9.11
C GLU A 110 -8.95 19.05 -9.70
N SER A 111 -9.59 18.06 -9.06
CA SER A 111 -10.94 17.60 -9.39
C SER A 111 -12.03 18.34 -8.61
N ASN A 112 -11.76 19.56 -8.12
CA ASN A 112 -12.67 20.36 -7.30
C ASN A 112 -13.22 19.64 -6.07
N LEU A 113 -12.41 18.76 -5.45
CA LEU A 113 -12.81 17.98 -4.27
C LEU A 113 -14.10 17.16 -4.49
N GLN A 114 -14.38 16.74 -5.74
CA GLN A 114 -15.59 15.98 -6.08
C GLN A 114 -15.70 14.65 -5.33
N ALA A 115 -14.57 14.03 -4.98
CA ALA A 115 -14.53 12.87 -4.12
C ALA A 115 -14.11 13.26 -2.70
N GLY A 116 -15.03 13.11 -1.74
CA GLY A 116 -14.73 13.21 -0.32
C GLY A 116 -13.95 12.00 0.22
N LEU A 117 -13.82 11.90 1.54
CA LEU A 117 -13.22 10.74 2.20
C LEU A 117 -14.05 9.47 1.90
N ARG A 118 -13.39 8.43 1.41
CA ARG A 118 -13.96 7.10 1.18
C ARG A 118 -13.13 6.05 1.89
N TYR A 119 -13.72 4.86 2.03
CA TYR A 119 -12.98 3.68 2.42
C TYR A 119 -13.36 2.47 1.57
N SER A 120 -12.46 1.51 1.49
CA SER A 120 -12.67 0.20 0.87
C SER A 120 -12.07 -0.89 1.76
N LEU A 121 -12.60 -2.11 1.68
CA LEU A 121 -12.05 -3.27 2.37
C LEU A 121 -11.22 -4.10 1.39
N ILE A 122 -9.97 -4.38 1.77
CA ILE A 122 -9.07 -5.25 1.05
C ILE A 122 -8.98 -6.57 1.82
N ASP A 123 -9.40 -7.65 1.19
CA ASP A 123 -9.34 -9.00 1.76
C ASP A 123 -8.24 -9.83 1.09
N MET A 124 -7.13 -9.99 1.80
CA MET A 124 -5.97 -10.74 1.32
C MET A 124 -6.19 -12.27 1.35
N ARG A 125 -7.39 -12.77 1.66
CA ARG A 125 -7.76 -14.19 1.45
C ARG A 125 -8.23 -14.46 0.03
N LEU A 126 -8.65 -13.42 -0.69
CA LEU A 126 -9.15 -13.51 -2.05
C LEU A 126 -7.98 -13.49 -3.07
N ASP A 127 -8.31 -13.75 -4.33
CA ASP A 127 -7.37 -13.86 -5.47
C ASP A 127 -6.10 -14.67 -5.13
N ASN A 128 -6.27 -15.85 -4.51
CA ASN A 128 -5.16 -16.72 -4.08
C ASN A 128 -4.11 -16.02 -3.18
N GLY A 129 -4.54 -15.09 -2.33
CA GLY A 129 -3.63 -14.35 -1.45
C GLY A 129 -3.11 -13.04 -2.03
N LEU A 130 -3.74 -12.55 -3.11
CA LEU A 130 -3.36 -11.33 -3.82
C LEU A 130 -4.37 -10.19 -3.69
N GLY A 131 -5.39 -10.31 -2.84
CA GLY A 131 -6.29 -9.20 -2.50
C GLY A 131 -7.71 -9.34 -3.06
N PRO A 132 -8.59 -8.39 -2.71
CA PRO A 132 -10.05 -8.53 -2.65
C PRO A 132 -10.71 -8.95 -3.95
#